data_AF-C7LT17-F1
#
_entry.id   AF-C7LT17-F1
#
_cell.length_a   1.000
_cell.length_b   1.000
_cell.length_c   1.000
_cell.angle_alpha   90.00
_cell.angle_beta   90.00
_cell.angle_gamma   90.00
#
_symmetry.space_group_name_H-M   'P 1'
#
loop_
_entity.id
_entity.type
_entity.pdbx_description
1 polymer ?
#
loop_
_entity_poly.entity_id
_entity_poly.type
_entity_poly.pdbx_seq_one_letter_code
_entity_poly.pdbx_strand_id
1 'polypeptide(L)'
;MNLFTLILHYGPVERTRRLHEQLLAADPAQREKILVFDNASPEPYDGAWLRAERNLYWAGAFEHVMGILAGQGASHVWFLNNDALFVSKPPLIDRVRQRLARAERLAGPVGVYSPAVTANPYHPQMVERPSGQYRQVRYVDGIAPLVSVDYWRRAGGIDFAGNPYGYGVDVWFSSRAEELGFACVVDHQVVIRHSYHSTAREVDGFLARAAEAESAYLSERFGKDFRSVLAQMAAEGTDFG
;
A
#
# COMPACT_ATOMS: atom_id res chain seq x y z
N MET A 1 18.17 -4.98 -5.37
CA MET A 1 16.70 -4.98 -5.48
C MET A 1 16.27 -4.06 -6.62
N ASN A 2 15.44 -4.55 -7.54
CA ASN A 2 14.82 -3.72 -8.58
C ASN A 2 13.45 -3.23 -8.08
N LEU A 3 13.41 -2.01 -7.54
CA LEU A 3 12.22 -1.40 -6.93
C LEU A 3 11.72 -0.24 -7.80
N PHE A 4 10.43 -0.27 -8.13
CA PHE A 4 9.69 0.85 -8.68
C PHE A 4 8.79 1.47 -7.62
N THR A 5 8.75 2.79 -7.54
CA THR A 5 7.85 3.56 -6.66
C THR A 5 6.75 4.15 -7.52
N LEU A 6 5.51 3.78 -7.27
CA LEU A 6 4.37 4.18 -8.05
C LEU A 6 3.40 4.99 -7.20
N ILE A 7 3.04 6.18 -7.67
CA ILE A 7 1.98 7.01 -7.10
C ILE A 7 0.69 6.75 -7.87
N LEU A 8 -0.36 6.32 -7.16
CA LEU A 8 -1.71 6.22 -7.69
C LEU A 8 -2.35 7.61 -7.69
N HIS A 9 -2.58 8.16 -8.88
CA HIS A 9 -3.24 9.46 -9.03
C HIS A 9 -4.74 9.30 -9.30
N TYR A 10 -5.55 9.86 -8.40
CA TYR A 10 -6.97 10.14 -8.62
C TYR A 10 -7.42 11.30 -7.71
N GLY A 11 -8.14 12.27 -8.27
CA GLY A 11 -8.55 13.49 -7.55
C GLY A 11 -7.55 14.63 -7.73
N PRO A 12 -7.42 15.56 -6.75
CA PRO A 12 -6.66 16.80 -6.93
C PRO A 12 -5.20 16.59 -7.29
N VAL A 13 -4.75 17.21 -8.38
CA VAL A 13 -3.38 17.09 -8.91
C VAL A 13 -2.33 17.54 -7.90
N GLU A 14 -2.64 18.53 -7.05
CA GLU A 14 -1.72 19.09 -6.05
C GLU A 14 -1.21 18.04 -5.07
N ARG A 15 -2.06 17.08 -4.68
CA ARG A 15 -1.67 16.00 -3.75
C ARG A 15 -0.60 15.11 -4.39
N THR A 16 -0.85 14.73 -5.64
CA THR A 16 0.07 13.89 -6.44
C THR A 16 1.37 14.63 -6.71
N ARG A 17 1.29 15.90 -7.14
CA ARG A 17 2.44 16.76 -7.42
C ARG A 17 3.34 16.86 -6.19
N ARG A 18 2.75 17.13 -5.01
CA ARG A 18 3.50 17.27 -3.75
C ARG A 18 4.26 15.99 -3.40
N LEU A 19 3.64 14.82 -3.48
CA LEU A 19 4.31 13.54 -3.19
C LEU A 19 5.39 13.24 -4.23
N HIS A 20 5.10 13.47 -5.51
CA HIS A 20 6.04 13.23 -6.59
C HIS A 20 7.30 14.10 -6.46
N GLU A 21 7.13 15.40 -6.23
CA GLU A 21 8.23 16.34 -5.99
C GLU A 21 9.05 15.95 -4.74
N GLN A 22 8.37 15.52 -3.65
CA GLN A 22 9.06 15.06 -2.45
C GLN A 22 9.98 13.86 -2.75
N LEU A 23 9.49 12.87 -3.49
CA LEU A 23 10.29 11.68 -3.84
C LEU A 23 11.44 12.03 -4.80
N LEU A 24 11.19 12.87 -5.80
CA LEU A 24 12.23 13.31 -6.75
C LEU A 24 13.34 14.11 -6.07
N ALA A 25 13.00 14.95 -5.09
CA ALA A 25 13.96 15.72 -4.31
C ALA A 25 14.72 14.84 -3.31
N ALA A 26 14.05 13.86 -2.69
CA ALA A 26 14.65 12.96 -1.71
C ALA A 26 15.63 11.95 -2.35
N ASP A 27 15.31 11.45 -3.54
CA ASP A 27 16.07 10.40 -4.22
C ASP A 27 16.25 10.70 -5.73
N PRO A 28 17.00 11.75 -6.14
CA PRO A 28 17.12 12.15 -7.54
C PRO A 28 17.68 11.06 -8.47
N ALA A 29 18.54 10.19 -7.94
CA ALA A 29 19.10 9.05 -8.65
C ALA A 29 18.06 7.97 -9.00
N GLN A 30 16.86 8.04 -8.42
CA GLN A 30 15.77 7.08 -8.64
C GLN A 30 14.67 7.62 -9.58
N ARG A 31 14.86 8.80 -10.20
CA ARG A 31 13.86 9.48 -11.04
C ARG A 31 13.16 8.56 -12.03
N GLU A 32 13.91 7.75 -12.79
CA GLU A 32 13.36 6.84 -13.80
C GLU A 32 12.50 5.70 -13.24
N LYS A 33 12.49 5.52 -11.91
CA LYS A 33 11.72 4.51 -11.19
C LYS A 33 10.67 5.11 -10.25
N ILE A 34 10.50 6.43 -10.28
CA ILE A 34 9.40 7.14 -9.61
C ILE A 34 8.37 7.42 -10.69
N LEU A 35 7.24 6.73 -10.60
CA LEU A 35 6.23 6.71 -11.63
C LEU A 35 4.91 7.23 -11.06
N VAL A 36 4.11 7.87 -11.91
CA VAL A 36 2.73 8.25 -11.59
C VAL A 36 1.79 7.49 -12.52
N PHE A 37 0.87 6.73 -11.94
CA PHE A 37 -0.22 6.09 -12.68
C PHE A 37 -1.49 6.90 -12.50
N ASP A 38 -1.96 7.50 -13.58
CA ASP A 38 -3.21 8.24 -13.61
C ASP A 38 -4.39 7.28 -13.77
N ASN A 39 -5.17 7.12 -12.70
CA ASN A 39 -6.29 6.17 -12.66
C ASN A 39 -7.57 6.74 -13.27
N ALA A 40 -7.44 7.33 -14.46
CA ALA A 40 -8.50 8.09 -15.13
C ALA A 40 -9.08 9.19 -14.25
N SER A 41 -8.21 9.95 -13.59
CA SER A 41 -8.62 11.09 -12.76
C SER A 41 -9.38 12.11 -13.62
N PRO A 42 -10.47 12.74 -13.11
CA PRO A 42 -11.17 13.81 -13.82
C PRO A 42 -10.24 14.99 -14.17
N GLU A 43 -9.28 15.27 -13.30
CA GLU A 43 -8.18 16.19 -13.53
C GLU A 43 -6.90 15.36 -13.80
N PRO A 44 -6.41 15.25 -15.05
CA PRO A 44 -5.24 14.45 -15.37
C PRO A 44 -3.94 14.97 -14.76
N TYR A 45 -3.00 14.07 -14.49
CA TYR A 45 -1.65 14.45 -14.05
C TYR A 45 -0.70 14.57 -15.25
N ASP A 46 -0.26 15.81 -15.53
CA ASP A 46 0.76 16.06 -16.56
C ASP A 46 2.08 15.38 -16.19
N GLY A 47 2.57 14.51 -17.09
CA GLY A 47 3.75 13.68 -16.84
C GLY A 47 3.46 12.34 -16.16
N ALA A 48 2.19 11.92 -16.13
CA ALA A 48 1.86 10.53 -15.78
C ALA A 48 2.61 9.56 -16.70
N TRP A 49 3.15 8.50 -16.11
CA TRP A 49 3.80 7.42 -16.85
C TRP A 49 2.79 6.67 -17.71
N LEU A 50 1.62 6.38 -17.15
CA LEU A 50 0.50 5.76 -17.83
C LEU A 50 -0.80 6.36 -17.30
N ARG A 51 -1.83 6.33 -18.15
CA ARG A 51 -3.20 6.72 -17.79
C ARG A 51 -4.17 5.60 -18.16
N ALA A 52 -5.05 5.24 -17.23
CA ALA A 52 -6.13 4.30 -17.47
C ALA A 52 -7.24 4.92 -18.33
N GLU A 53 -7.94 4.09 -19.11
CA GLU A 53 -9.12 4.51 -19.88
C GLU A 53 -10.33 4.80 -18.99
N ARG A 54 -10.39 4.18 -17.81
CA ARG A 54 -11.45 4.34 -16.81
C ARG A 54 -10.87 4.15 -15.40
N ASN A 55 -11.58 4.64 -14.39
CA ASN A 55 -11.16 4.47 -13.00
C ASN A 55 -11.20 2.98 -12.62
N LEU A 56 -10.04 2.41 -12.31
CA LEU A 56 -9.88 1.00 -11.90
C LEU A 56 -10.01 0.81 -10.39
N TYR A 57 -10.28 1.89 -9.66
CA TYR A 57 -10.18 1.98 -8.20
C TYR A 57 -8.80 1.52 -7.70
N TRP A 58 -8.65 1.34 -6.39
CA TRP A 58 -7.35 1.00 -5.80
C TRP A 58 -6.88 -0.40 -6.21
N ALA A 59 -7.71 -1.44 -5.98
CA ALA A 59 -7.30 -2.83 -6.20
C ALA A 59 -7.07 -3.16 -7.67
N GLY A 60 -7.93 -2.67 -8.56
CA GLY A 60 -7.76 -2.87 -10.00
C GLY A 60 -6.55 -2.13 -10.56
N ALA A 61 -6.28 -0.90 -10.09
CA ALA A 61 -5.07 -0.18 -10.48
C ALA A 61 -3.82 -0.89 -9.99
N PHE A 62 -3.82 -1.35 -8.72
CA PHE A 62 -2.72 -2.12 -8.15
C PHE A 62 -2.41 -3.40 -8.96
N GLU A 63 -3.43 -4.20 -9.27
CA GLU A 63 -3.25 -5.42 -10.08
C GLU A 63 -2.67 -5.11 -11.47
N HIS A 64 -3.23 -4.08 -12.13
CA HIS A 64 -2.82 -3.70 -13.48
C HIS A 64 -1.35 -3.30 -13.55
N VAL A 65 -0.91 -2.44 -12.63
CA VAL A 65 0.47 -1.94 -12.62
C VAL A 65 1.46 -2.98 -12.11
N MET A 66 1.05 -3.86 -11.20
CA MET A 66 1.87 -5.01 -10.78
C MET A 66 2.19 -5.90 -11.97
N GLY A 67 1.19 -6.24 -12.80
CA GLY A 67 1.40 -7.04 -14.01
C GLY A 67 2.39 -6.40 -14.98
N ILE A 68 2.25 -5.09 -15.25
CA ILE A 68 3.15 -4.36 -16.15
C ILE A 68 4.58 -4.32 -15.60
N LEU A 69 4.75 -3.86 -14.36
CA LEU A 69 6.08 -3.69 -13.75
C LEU A 69 6.78 -5.02 -13.52
N ALA A 70 6.04 -6.07 -13.15
CA ALA A 70 6.58 -7.43 -13.07
C ALA A 70 7.08 -7.92 -14.44
N GLY A 71 6.36 -7.62 -15.52
CA GLY A 71 6.79 -7.89 -16.90
C GLY A 71 8.06 -7.12 -17.31
N GLN A 72 8.30 -5.95 -16.72
CA GLN A 72 9.51 -5.14 -16.89
C GLN A 72 10.66 -5.57 -15.96
N GLY A 73 10.50 -6.67 -15.22
CA GLY A 73 11.53 -7.21 -14.34
C GLY A 73 11.61 -6.55 -12.97
N ALA A 74 10.56 -5.83 -12.53
CA ALA A 74 10.46 -5.39 -11.15
C ALA A 74 10.55 -6.60 -10.19
N SER A 75 11.32 -6.43 -9.13
CA SER A 75 11.32 -7.38 -8.00
C SER A 75 10.33 -6.94 -6.92
N HIS A 76 10.11 -5.63 -6.81
CA HIS A 76 9.25 -5.01 -5.81
C HIS A 76 8.59 -3.78 -6.42
N VAL A 77 7.37 -3.50 -5.97
CA VAL A 77 6.64 -2.27 -6.32
C VAL A 77 6.19 -1.62 -5.02
N TRP A 78 6.52 -0.34 -4.84
CA TRP A 78 6.01 0.47 -3.74
C TRP A 78 4.86 1.32 -4.24
N PHE A 79 3.64 0.90 -3.90
CA PHE A 79 2.41 1.52 -4.36
C PHE A 79 1.92 2.52 -3.33
N LEU A 80 1.77 3.79 -3.72
CA LEU A 80 1.49 4.92 -2.83
C LEU A 80 0.19 5.60 -3.23
N ASN A 81 -0.71 5.82 -2.28
CA ASN A 81 -1.80 6.78 -2.46
C ASN A 81 -1.23 8.20 -2.61
N ASN A 82 -1.86 9.00 -3.48
CA ASN A 82 -1.40 10.36 -3.78
C ASN A 82 -1.51 11.36 -2.61
N ASP A 83 -2.25 11.03 -1.56
CA ASP A 83 -2.43 11.85 -0.35
C ASP A 83 -1.56 11.38 0.82
N ALA A 84 -0.58 10.52 0.55
CA ALA A 84 0.52 10.22 1.47
C ALA A 84 1.61 11.31 1.43
N LEU A 85 2.26 11.54 2.56
CA LEU A 85 3.41 12.43 2.69
C LEU A 85 4.43 11.84 3.66
N PHE A 86 5.69 11.73 3.26
CA PHE A 86 6.74 11.28 4.16
C PHE A 86 7.09 12.35 5.19
N VAL A 87 7.13 11.96 6.47
CA VAL A 87 7.65 12.80 7.56
C VAL A 87 9.06 12.39 7.96
N SER A 88 9.51 11.20 7.53
CA SER A 88 10.90 10.77 7.63
C SER A 88 11.84 11.65 6.79
N LYS A 89 13.09 11.77 7.25
CA LYS A 89 14.15 12.50 6.52
C LYS A 89 14.58 11.76 5.25
N PRO A 90 14.99 12.45 4.18
CA PRO A 90 15.59 11.81 3.00
C PRO A 90 16.95 11.14 3.33
N PRO A 91 17.48 10.26 2.46
CA PRO A 91 16.79 9.67 1.30
C PRO A 91 15.66 8.75 1.75
N LEU A 92 14.57 8.68 0.97
CA LEU A 92 13.37 7.93 1.29
C LEU A 92 13.41 6.54 0.65
N ILE A 93 13.60 6.48 -0.66
CA ILE A 93 13.60 5.22 -1.41
C ILE A 93 14.79 4.37 -1.01
N ASP A 94 16.01 4.93 -1.03
CA ASP A 94 17.20 4.16 -0.64
C ASP A 94 17.16 3.71 0.82
N ARG A 95 16.55 4.50 1.71
CA ARG A 95 16.29 4.05 3.09
C ARG A 95 15.35 2.84 3.10
N VAL A 96 14.22 2.87 2.40
CA VAL A 96 13.31 1.72 2.33
C VAL A 96 14.00 0.49 1.77
N ARG A 97 14.88 0.63 0.77
CA ARG A 97 15.66 -0.52 0.26
C ARG A 97 16.53 -1.16 1.34
N GLN A 98 17.25 -0.35 2.09
CA GLN A 98 18.13 -0.81 3.17
C GLN A 98 17.33 -1.43 4.31
N ARG A 99 16.20 -0.80 4.66
CA ARG A 99 15.31 -1.25 5.72
C ARG A 99 14.60 -2.54 5.37
N LEU A 100 14.10 -2.69 4.15
CA LEU A 100 13.51 -3.94 3.67
C LEU A 100 14.54 -5.07 3.68
N ALA A 101 15.73 -4.84 3.13
CA ALA A 101 16.79 -5.85 3.15
C ALA A 101 17.20 -6.26 4.58
N ARG A 102 17.12 -5.34 5.56
CA ARG A 102 17.32 -5.67 6.98
C ARG A 102 16.16 -6.47 7.55
N ALA A 103 14.91 -6.10 7.27
CA ALA A 103 13.74 -6.87 7.68
C ALA A 103 13.81 -8.31 7.14
N GLU A 104 14.20 -8.48 5.88
CA GLU A 104 14.35 -9.81 5.26
C GLU A 104 15.40 -10.69 5.95
N ARG A 105 16.50 -10.10 6.42
CA ARG A 105 17.51 -10.83 7.21
C ARG A 105 17.02 -11.24 8.59
N LEU A 106 16.07 -10.52 9.18
CA LEU A 106 15.58 -10.74 10.54
C LEU A 106 14.34 -11.65 10.58
N ALA A 107 13.44 -11.50 9.62
CA ALA A 107 12.12 -12.16 9.61
C ALA A 107 11.95 -13.17 8.46
N GLY A 108 12.95 -13.31 7.57
CA GLY A 108 12.80 -14.07 6.33
C GLY A 108 12.14 -13.25 5.22
N PRO A 109 11.75 -13.86 4.08
CA PRO A 109 11.19 -13.16 2.93
C PRO A 109 10.02 -12.25 3.32
N VAL A 110 10.03 -10.99 2.91
CA VAL A 110 8.95 -10.04 3.20
C VAL A 110 8.04 -9.92 1.97
N GLY A 111 6.77 -10.27 2.15
CA GLY A 111 5.78 -10.22 1.08
C GLY A 111 5.16 -8.83 0.95
N VAL A 112 4.84 -8.23 2.09
CA VAL A 112 4.30 -6.88 2.20
C VAL A 112 5.06 -6.11 3.28
N TYR A 113 5.57 -4.96 2.90
CA TYR A 113 6.20 -3.99 3.78
C TYR A 113 5.38 -2.70 3.74
N SER A 114 5.11 -2.08 4.88
CA SER A 114 4.45 -0.78 4.95
C SER A 114 5.29 0.19 5.79
N PRO A 115 5.42 1.46 5.38
CA PRO A 115 5.79 2.50 6.33
C PRO A 115 4.74 2.58 7.45
N ALA A 116 5.17 2.96 8.65
CA ALA A 116 4.25 3.33 9.70
C ALA A 116 3.56 4.66 9.37
N VAL A 117 2.44 4.91 10.02
CA VAL A 117 1.66 6.13 9.84
C VAL A 117 1.62 6.92 11.15
N THR A 118 1.59 8.25 11.05
CA THR A 118 1.52 9.11 12.26
C THR A 118 0.22 8.90 13.05
N ALA A 119 -0.85 8.47 12.37
CA ALA A 119 -2.13 8.07 12.95
C ALA A 119 -2.88 7.18 11.96
N ASN A 120 -3.66 6.20 12.42
CA ASN A 120 -4.62 5.43 11.64
C ASN A 120 -5.86 5.11 12.50
N PRO A 121 -7.06 5.57 12.13
CA PRO A 121 -8.26 5.32 12.93
C PRO A 121 -8.79 3.87 12.81
N TYR A 122 -8.33 3.09 11.82
CA TYR A 122 -8.80 1.73 11.56
C TYR A 122 -7.77 0.65 11.92
N HIS A 123 -6.48 0.98 11.83
CA HIS A 123 -5.39 0.01 11.94
C HIS A 123 -4.30 0.48 12.92
N PRO A 124 -4.53 0.37 14.24
CA PRO A 124 -3.60 0.85 15.27
C PRO A 124 -2.23 0.16 15.21
N GLN A 125 -2.14 -1.06 14.67
CA GLN A 125 -0.89 -1.79 14.48
C GLN A 125 0.08 -1.13 13.48
N MET A 126 -0.42 -0.21 12.64
CA MET A 126 0.40 0.54 11.69
C MET A 126 0.89 1.88 12.23
N VAL A 127 0.40 2.32 13.39
CA VAL A 127 0.78 3.60 13.96
C VAL A 127 2.23 3.57 14.43
N GLU A 128 2.97 4.64 14.13
CA GLU A 128 4.38 4.78 14.51
C GLU A 128 4.60 4.51 16.00
N ARG A 129 5.65 3.72 16.28
CA ARG A 129 6.21 3.54 17.62
C ARG A 129 7.60 4.16 17.62
N PRO A 130 7.82 5.34 18.23
CA PRO A 130 9.09 6.07 18.10
C PRO A 130 10.35 5.28 18.52
N SER A 131 10.21 4.33 19.43
CA SER A 131 11.29 3.44 19.88
C SER A 131 11.36 2.10 19.12
N GLY A 132 10.39 1.81 18.26
CA GLY A 132 10.31 0.58 17.48
C GLY A 132 11.15 0.66 16.21
N GLN A 133 11.60 -0.49 15.73
CA GLN A 133 12.16 -0.62 14.38
C GLN A 133 11.15 -1.22 13.43
N TYR A 134 10.79 -2.47 13.66
CA TYR A 134 9.82 -3.18 12.85
C TYR A 134 8.78 -3.84 13.74
N ARG A 135 7.62 -4.08 13.16
CA ARG A 135 6.59 -4.95 13.72
C ARG A 135 6.11 -5.89 12.63
N GLN A 136 6.19 -7.19 12.88
CA GLN A 136 5.49 -8.17 12.07
C GLN A 136 4.02 -8.12 12.46
N VAL A 137 3.15 -7.92 11.48
CA VAL A 137 1.69 -7.81 11.66
C VAL A 137 1.00 -8.85 10.80
N ARG A 138 -0.27 -9.13 11.09
CA ARG A 138 -1.06 -10.02 10.25
C ARG A 138 -1.46 -9.36 8.94
N TYR A 139 -1.76 -8.07 8.92
CA TYR A 139 -2.18 -7.36 7.72
C TYR A 139 -1.90 -5.85 7.83
N VAL A 140 -1.94 -5.16 6.69
CA VAL A 140 -1.77 -3.70 6.57
C VAL A 140 -2.85 -3.07 5.69
N ASP A 141 -3.04 -1.77 5.89
CA ASP A 141 -3.83 -0.86 5.06
C ASP A 141 -3.12 -0.58 3.73
N GLY A 142 -3.88 -0.45 2.65
CA GLY A 142 -3.45 -0.20 1.28
C GLY A 142 -2.87 1.20 1.01
N ILE A 143 -2.55 1.99 2.04
CA ILE A 143 -2.07 3.38 1.92
C ILE A 143 -0.77 3.47 1.11
N ALA A 144 0.22 2.66 1.50
CA ALA A 144 1.57 2.74 0.95
C ALA A 144 2.32 1.39 0.94
N PRO A 145 1.69 0.26 0.54
CA PRO A 145 2.35 -1.04 0.59
C PRO A 145 3.47 -1.15 -0.44
N LEU A 146 4.63 -1.60 0.02
CA LEU A 146 5.69 -2.15 -0.82
C LEU A 146 5.51 -3.66 -0.88
N VAL A 147 5.28 -4.17 -2.08
CA VAL A 147 4.94 -5.57 -2.33
C VAL A 147 6.02 -6.27 -3.13
N SER A 148 6.42 -7.46 -2.67
CA SER A 148 7.27 -8.37 -3.42
C SER A 148 6.50 -8.94 -4.62
N VAL A 149 7.10 -8.89 -5.81
CA VAL A 149 6.49 -9.48 -7.02
C VAL A 149 6.37 -11.01 -6.89
N ASP A 150 7.30 -11.66 -6.17
CA ASP A 150 7.21 -13.09 -5.89
C ASP A 150 6.01 -13.41 -5.00
N TYR A 151 5.80 -12.61 -3.96
CA TYR A 151 4.63 -12.73 -3.10
C TYR A 151 3.32 -12.57 -3.89
N TRP A 152 3.20 -11.50 -4.68
CA TRP A 152 2.04 -11.26 -5.52
C TRP A 152 1.75 -12.41 -6.49
N ARG A 153 2.78 -12.99 -7.12
CA ARG A 153 2.63 -14.19 -7.97
C ARG A 153 2.13 -15.40 -7.20
N ARG A 154 2.70 -15.66 -6.02
CA ARG A 154 2.31 -16.81 -5.18
C ARG A 154 0.93 -16.66 -4.55
N ALA A 155 0.48 -15.42 -4.35
CA ALA A 155 -0.89 -15.12 -3.93
C ALA A 155 -1.92 -15.34 -5.04
N GLY A 156 -1.48 -15.41 -6.32
CA GLY A 156 -2.34 -15.52 -7.49
C GLY A 156 -2.85 -14.15 -7.99
N GLY A 157 -2.10 -13.08 -7.71
CA GLY A 157 -2.57 -11.71 -7.92
C GLY A 157 -3.37 -11.17 -6.73
N ILE A 158 -3.97 -10.00 -6.90
CA ILE A 158 -4.92 -9.46 -5.92
C ILE A 158 -6.35 -9.90 -6.30
N ASP A 159 -7.06 -10.48 -5.34
CA ASP A 159 -8.47 -10.84 -5.51
C ASP A 159 -9.34 -9.66 -5.08
N PHE A 160 -10.11 -9.10 -6.01
CA PHE A 160 -11.07 -8.02 -5.75
C PHE A 160 -12.43 -8.32 -6.36
N ALA A 161 -12.70 -9.60 -6.65
CA ALA A 161 -13.98 -10.03 -7.17
C ALA A 161 -15.10 -9.68 -6.19
N GLY A 162 -16.16 -9.03 -6.68
CA GLY A 162 -17.27 -8.56 -5.85
C GLY A 162 -16.99 -7.29 -5.02
N ASN A 163 -15.76 -6.77 -5.04
CA ASN A 163 -15.39 -5.55 -4.32
C ASN A 163 -14.48 -4.64 -5.15
N PRO A 164 -15.03 -3.98 -6.19
CA PRO A 164 -14.25 -3.13 -7.07
C PRO A 164 -13.67 -1.92 -6.33
N TYR A 165 -14.23 -1.50 -5.20
CA TYR A 165 -13.78 -0.32 -4.45
C TYR A 165 -12.44 -0.54 -3.72
N GLY A 166 -12.08 -1.79 -3.42
CA GLY A 166 -10.79 -2.16 -2.85
C GLY A 166 -10.72 -2.17 -1.32
N TYR A 167 -11.72 -1.69 -0.60
CA TYR A 167 -11.73 -1.69 0.87
C TYR A 167 -11.74 -3.12 1.42
N GLY A 168 -10.73 -3.49 2.22
CA GLY A 168 -10.58 -4.84 2.76
C GLY A 168 -9.90 -5.83 1.80
N VAL A 169 -9.68 -5.44 0.53
CA VAL A 169 -8.91 -6.23 -0.43
C VAL A 169 -7.45 -6.29 -0.01
N ASP A 170 -6.90 -5.16 0.39
CA ASP A 170 -5.58 -5.00 1.03
C ASP A 170 -5.42 -5.85 2.30
N VAL A 171 -6.45 -5.88 3.15
CA VAL A 171 -6.49 -6.68 4.38
C VAL A 171 -6.42 -8.17 4.05
N TRP A 172 -7.31 -8.65 3.16
CA TRP A 172 -7.27 -10.04 2.72
C TRP A 172 -5.93 -10.39 2.08
N PHE A 173 -5.50 -9.56 1.12
CA PHE A 173 -4.26 -9.78 0.39
C PHE A 173 -3.05 -9.86 1.31
N SER A 174 -2.88 -8.93 2.25
CA SER A 174 -1.73 -8.95 3.16
C SER A 174 -1.82 -10.04 4.25
N SER A 175 -3.03 -10.43 4.67
CA SER A 175 -3.25 -11.50 5.66
C SER A 175 -2.69 -12.87 5.27
N ARG A 176 -2.56 -13.10 3.96
CA ARG A 176 -2.07 -14.36 3.39
C ARG A 176 -0.54 -14.47 3.34
N ALA A 177 0.18 -13.44 3.76
CA ALA A 177 1.64 -13.42 3.69
C ALA A 177 2.26 -14.65 4.37
N GLU A 178 1.85 -14.90 5.62
CA GLU A 178 2.44 -15.98 6.43
C GLU A 178 2.10 -17.38 5.89
N GLU A 179 0.86 -17.57 5.43
CA GLU A 179 0.43 -18.82 4.79
C GLU A 179 1.25 -19.16 3.55
N LEU A 180 1.78 -18.12 2.89
CA LEU A 180 2.64 -18.23 1.73
C LEU A 180 4.13 -18.17 2.10
N GLY A 181 4.49 -18.22 3.38
CA GLY A 181 5.88 -18.23 3.84
C GLY A 181 6.58 -16.88 3.70
N PHE A 182 5.82 -15.78 3.77
CA PHE A 182 6.33 -14.42 3.79
C PHE A 182 5.92 -13.69 5.07
N ALA A 183 6.70 -12.70 5.47
CA ALA A 183 6.33 -11.76 6.51
C ALA A 183 5.50 -10.59 5.95
N CYS A 184 4.57 -10.08 6.75
CA CYS A 184 3.95 -8.77 6.58
C CYS A 184 4.49 -7.83 7.67
N VAL A 185 5.11 -6.71 7.27
CA VAL A 185 5.94 -5.88 8.17
C VAL A 185 5.52 -4.42 8.11
N VAL A 186 5.39 -3.80 9.28
CA VAL A 186 5.35 -2.34 9.45
C VAL A 186 6.73 -1.85 9.90
N ASP A 187 7.27 -0.84 9.23
CA ASP A 187 8.52 -0.18 9.62
C ASP A 187 8.25 1.14 10.33
N HIS A 188 8.63 1.22 11.60
CA HIS A 188 8.45 2.40 12.45
C HIS A 188 9.48 3.51 12.23
N GLN A 189 10.50 3.30 11.39
CA GLN A 189 11.52 4.31 11.04
C GLN A 189 11.29 4.97 9.67
N VAL A 190 10.31 4.48 8.92
CA VAL A 190 9.82 5.11 7.69
C VAL A 190 8.36 5.45 7.92
N VAL A 191 8.08 6.74 8.05
CA VAL A 191 6.82 7.24 8.57
C VAL A 191 6.19 8.18 7.55
N ILE A 192 4.90 7.98 7.32
CA ILE A 192 4.08 8.85 6.49
C ILE A 192 2.93 9.46 7.29
N ARG A 193 2.47 10.61 6.84
CA ARG A 193 1.16 11.17 7.15
C ARG A 193 0.24 10.84 5.99
N HIS A 194 -0.99 10.41 6.29
CA HIS A 194 -2.02 10.12 5.31
C HIS A 194 -3.27 10.94 5.62
N SER A 195 -3.81 11.65 4.62
CA SER A 195 -5.02 12.46 4.76
C SER A 195 -6.28 11.64 4.44
N TYR A 196 -6.65 10.77 5.38
CA TYR A 196 -7.77 9.81 5.26
C TYR A 196 -9.05 10.37 4.61
N HIS A 197 -9.60 9.61 3.66
CA HIS A 197 -10.92 9.82 3.04
C HIS A 197 -11.09 11.16 2.31
N SER A 198 -9.99 11.78 1.90
CA SER A 198 -10.01 13.09 1.28
C SER A 198 -10.80 13.12 -0.04
N THR A 199 -10.67 12.09 -0.89
CA THR A 199 -11.40 11.96 -2.17
C THR A 199 -12.70 11.15 -2.05
N ALA A 200 -12.72 10.11 -1.20
CA ALA A 200 -13.88 9.21 -1.06
C ALA A 200 -15.13 9.90 -0.48
N ARG A 201 -14.96 11.01 0.24
CA ARG A 201 -16.05 11.83 0.79
C ARG A 201 -16.67 12.79 -0.22
N GLU A 202 -16.03 13.01 -1.36
CA GLU A 202 -16.49 13.95 -2.39
C GLU A 202 -17.59 13.37 -3.27
N VAL A 203 -17.83 12.04 -3.19
CA VAL A 203 -18.85 11.33 -3.99
C VAL A 203 -19.98 10.84 -3.08
N ASP A 204 -21.18 11.37 -3.30
CA ASP A 204 -22.37 11.00 -2.53
C ASP A 204 -22.66 9.49 -2.58
N GLY A 205 -22.93 8.92 -1.40
CA GLY A 205 -23.23 7.51 -1.23
C GLY A 205 -22.09 6.54 -1.58
N PHE A 206 -20.88 7.02 -1.89
CA PHE A 206 -19.74 6.16 -2.17
C PHE A 206 -19.34 5.34 -0.94
N LEU A 207 -19.19 5.99 0.22
CA LEU A 207 -18.76 5.31 1.45
C LEU A 207 -19.73 4.22 1.90
N ALA A 208 -21.04 4.44 1.75
CA ALA A 208 -22.05 3.43 2.10
C ALA A 208 -21.93 2.20 1.20
N ARG A 209 -21.85 2.40 -0.13
CA ARG A 209 -21.67 1.31 -1.10
C ARG A 209 -20.34 0.57 -0.91
N ALA A 210 -19.27 1.31 -0.62
CA ALA A 210 -17.96 0.74 -0.35
C ALA A 210 -17.97 -0.10 0.94
N ALA A 211 -18.60 0.37 2.00
CA ALA A 211 -18.72 -0.37 3.27
C ALA A 211 -19.57 -1.64 3.12
N GLU A 212 -20.65 -1.59 2.32
CA GLU A 212 -21.46 -2.78 2.01
C GLU A 212 -20.64 -3.82 1.23
N ALA A 213 -19.92 -3.38 0.18
CA ALA A 213 -19.06 -4.25 -0.63
C ALA A 213 -17.90 -4.85 0.20
N GLU A 214 -17.25 -4.05 1.04
CA GLU A 214 -16.23 -4.49 1.99
C GLU A 214 -16.79 -5.55 2.93
N SER A 215 -17.95 -5.28 3.55
CA SER A 215 -18.55 -6.22 4.50
C SER A 215 -18.90 -7.56 3.84
N ALA A 216 -19.45 -7.54 2.62
CA ALA A 216 -19.75 -8.76 1.88
C ALA A 216 -18.47 -9.53 1.53
N TYR A 217 -17.47 -8.83 0.99
CA TYR A 217 -16.19 -9.38 0.58
C TYR A 217 -15.41 -10.02 1.73
N LEU A 218 -15.31 -9.33 2.87
CA LEU A 218 -14.63 -9.84 4.06
C LEU A 218 -15.41 -10.96 4.75
N SER A 219 -16.75 -10.90 4.73
CA SER A 219 -17.58 -11.98 5.29
C SER A 219 -17.43 -13.29 4.53
N GLU A 220 -17.24 -13.23 3.21
CA GLU A 220 -16.99 -14.41 2.38
C GLU A 220 -15.65 -15.08 2.71
N ARG A 221 -14.62 -14.27 3.04
CA ARG A 221 -13.24 -14.74 3.22
C ARG A 221 -12.89 -15.12 4.67
N PHE A 222 -13.35 -14.31 5.63
CA PHE A 222 -13.07 -14.50 7.05
C PHE A 222 -14.29 -15.00 7.85
N GLY A 223 -15.45 -15.16 7.21
CA GLY A 223 -16.70 -15.53 7.86
C GLY A 223 -17.49 -14.32 8.39
N LYS A 224 -18.74 -14.56 8.82
CA LYS A 224 -19.67 -13.50 9.26
C LYS A 224 -19.15 -12.65 10.43
N ASP A 225 -18.28 -13.22 11.26
CA ASP A 225 -17.63 -12.54 12.38
C ASP A 225 -16.28 -11.92 12.01
N PHE A 226 -16.05 -11.61 10.72
CA PHE A 226 -14.77 -11.07 10.24
C PHE A 226 -14.26 -9.89 11.07
N ARG A 227 -15.14 -9.02 11.59
CA ARG A 227 -14.72 -7.88 12.42
C ARG A 227 -13.95 -8.31 13.67
N SER A 228 -14.39 -9.38 14.34
CA SER A 228 -13.71 -9.95 15.50
C SER A 228 -12.38 -10.60 15.10
N VAL A 229 -12.37 -11.31 13.96
CA VAL A 229 -11.15 -11.90 13.39
C VAL A 229 -10.10 -10.81 13.11
N LEU A 230 -10.51 -9.71 12.45
CA LEU A 230 -9.62 -8.60 12.14
C LEU A 230 -9.14 -7.89 13.41
N ALA A 231 -9.99 -7.70 14.41
CA ALA A 231 -9.59 -7.11 15.68
C ALA A 231 -8.52 -7.97 16.39
N GLN A 232 -8.66 -9.30 16.36
CA GLN A 232 -7.66 -10.22 16.87
C GLN A 232 -6.35 -10.12 16.07
N MET A 233 -6.43 -10.20 14.74
CA MET A 233 -5.27 -10.06 13.85
C MET A 233 -4.53 -8.73 14.02
N ALA A 234 -5.24 -7.64 14.31
CA ALA A 234 -4.63 -6.33 14.58
C ALA A 234 -3.90 -6.28 15.93
N ALA A 235 -4.38 -7.04 16.93
CA ALA A 235 -3.71 -7.17 18.22
C ALA A 235 -2.47 -8.07 18.13
N GLU A 236 -2.51 -9.07 17.23
CA GLU A 236 -1.39 -9.96 16.94
C GLU A 236 -0.25 -9.19 16.22
N GLY A 237 0.92 -9.20 16.84
CA GLY A 237 2.12 -8.70 16.18
C GLY A 237 3.33 -8.71 17.09
N THR A 238 4.48 -8.94 16.47
CA THR A 238 5.76 -9.13 17.17
C THR A 238 6.72 -8.04 16.74
N ASP A 239 7.22 -7.27 17.70
CA ASP A 239 8.23 -6.26 17.44
C ASP A 239 9.61 -6.91 17.29
N PHE A 240 10.43 -6.40 16.38
CA PHE A 240 11.78 -6.92 16.16
C PHE A 240 12.74 -5.85 15.63
N GLY A 241 14.04 -6.11 15.82
CA GLY A 241 15.15 -5.37 15.21
C GLY A 241 15.84 -4.34 16.07
#